data_AF-A0A957KN50-F1
#
_entry.id   AF-A0A957KN50-F1
#
_cell.length_a   1.000
_cell.length_b   1.000
_cell.length_c   1.000
_cell.angle_alpha   90.00
_cell.angle_beta   90.00
_cell.angle_gamma   90.00
#
_symmetry.space_group_name_H-M   'P 1'
#
loop_
_entity.id
_entity.type
_entity.pdbx_description
1 polymer ?
#
loop_
_entity_poly.entity_id
_entity_poly.type
_entity_poly.pdbx_seq_one_letter_code
_entity_poly.pdbx_strand_id
1 'polypeptide(L)' 'KMVADTRALLERLEININPNAVMRTLSVANTQMVEIAKAISYDSSLIIMDEPTSAITEREVAQLFRMIR' A
#
# COMPACT_ATOMS: atom_id res chain seq x y z
N LYS A 1 -0.92 -8.21 17.99
CA LYS A 1 -0.55 -9.04 16.82
C LYS A 1 -0.89 -8.30 15.53
N MET A 2 -2.17 -8.15 15.17
CA MET A 2 -2.61 -7.45 13.94
C MET A 2 -1.91 -6.11 13.64
N VAL A 3 -1.93 -5.14 14.57
CA VAL A 3 -1.30 -3.81 14.37
C VAL A 3 0.22 -3.90 14.18
N ALA A 4 0.89 -4.83 14.86
CA ALA A 4 2.34 -5.01 14.74
C ALA A 4 2.70 -5.61 13.38
N ASP A 5 1.93 -6.61 12.93
CA ASP A 5 2.10 -7.24 11.61
C ASP A 5 1.83 -6.22 10.49
N THR A 6 0.79 -5.39 10.63
CA THR A 6 0.51 -4.29 9.70
C THR A 6 1.66 -3.27 9.68
N ARG A 7 2.20 -2.88 10.85
CA ARG A 7 3.34 -1.95 10.92
C ARG A 7 4.55 -2.51 10.18
N ALA A 8 4.92 -3.77 10.44
CA ALA A 8 6.03 -4.42 9.79
C ALA A 8 5.85 -4.51 8.27
N LEU A 9 4.62 -4.79 7.80
CA LEU A 9 4.29 -4.77 6.38
C LEU A 9 4.46 -3.38 5.77
N LEU A 10 3.88 -2.35 6.39
CA LEU A 10 3.97 -0.98 5.87
C LEU A 10 5.41 -0.48 5.86
N GLU A 11 6.22 -0.79 6.88
CA GLU A 11 7.65 -0.47 6.92
C GLU A 11 8.44 -1.17 5.80
N ARG A 12 8.19 -2.47 5.57
CA ARG A 12 8.80 -3.23 4.46
C ARG A 12 8.46 -2.63 3.09
N LEU A 13 7.27 -2.04 2.97
CA LEU A 13 6.79 -1.39 1.76
C LEU A 13 7.14 0.11 1.73
N GLU A 14 7.91 0.64 2.69
CA GLU A 14 8.23 2.08 2.80
C GLU A 14 6.99 2.99 2.90
N ILE A 15 5.83 2.47 3.29
CA ILE A 15 4.56 3.22 3.40
C ILE A 15 4.48 3.87 4.78
N ASN A 16 4.55 5.19 4.82
CA ASN A 16 4.47 5.95 6.07
C ASN A 16 3.02 6.28 6.46
N ILE A 17 2.25 5.26 6.83
CA ILE A 17 0.86 5.41 7.30
C ILE A 17 0.74 4.79 8.69
N ASN A 18 0.04 5.48 9.60
CA ASN A 18 -0.28 4.92 10.90
C ASN A 18 -1.28 3.76 10.70
N PRO A 19 -0.99 2.52 11.16
CA PRO A 19 -1.89 1.38 11.00
C PRO A 19 -3.24 1.54 11.74
N ASN A 20 -3.37 2.53 12.63
CA ASN A 20 -4.63 2.88 13.29
C ASN A 20 -5.34 4.10 12.64
N ALA A 21 -4.81 4.63 11.54
CA ALA A 21 -5.46 5.73 10.82
C ALA A 21 -6.79 5.26 10.23
N VAL A 22 -7.79 6.15 10.26
CA VAL A 22 -9.10 5.87 9.67
C VAL A 22 -8.99 6.08 8.15
N MET A 23 -9.42 5.10 7.34
CA MET A 23 -9.30 5.17 5.87
C MET A 23 -9.87 6.47 5.27
N ARG A 24 -11.02 6.92 5.77
CA ARG A 24 -11.67 8.19 5.37
C ARG A 24 -10.77 9.42 5.49
N THR A 25 -9.78 9.40 6.40
CA THR A 25 -8.89 10.55 6.63
C THR A 25 -7.62 10.50 5.79
N LEU A 26 -7.42 9.45 5.00
CA LEU A 26 -6.27 9.31 4.12
C LEU A 26 -6.52 10.06 2.80
N SER A 27 -5.44 10.52 2.16
CA SER A 27 -5.51 10.96 0.77
C SER A 27 -5.91 9.79 -0.13
N VAL A 28 -6.41 10.09 -1.33
CA VAL A 28 -6.71 9.04 -2.32
C VAL A 28 -5.47 8.20 -2.62
N ALA A 29 -4.31 8.84 -2.77
CA ALA A 29 -3.02 8.18 -2.94
C ALA A 29 -2.69 7.21 -1.79
N ASN A 30 -2.81 7.65 -0.53
CA ASN A 30 -2.55 6.81 0.63
C ASN A 30 -3.55 5.65 0.74
N THR A 31 -4.81 5.89 0.36
CA THR A 31 -5.83 4.84 0.31
C THR A 31 -5.44 3.76 -0.69
N GLN A 32 -4.99 4.18 -1.88
CA GLN A 32 -4.51 3.28 -2.94
C GLN A 32 -3.32 2.44 -2.44
N MET A 33 -2.32 3.06 -1.81
CA MET A 33 -1.15 2.37 -1.25
C MET A 33 -1.55 1.32 -0.20
N VAL A 34 -2.57 1.60 0.63
CA VAL A 34 -3.09 0.63 1.60
C VAL A 34 -3.77 -0.56 0.90
N GLU A 35 -4.54 -0.32 -0.16
CA GLU A 35 -5.18 -1.39 -0.94
C GLU A 35 -4.15 -2.31 -1.60
N ILE A 36 -3.07 -1.75 -2.14
CA ILE A 36 -1.94 -2.51 -2.69
C ILE A 36 -1.23 -3.31 -1.60
N ALA A 37 -0.92 -2.69 -0.46
CA ALA A 37 -0.30 -3.39 0.68
C ALA A 37 -1.15 -4.56 1.17
N LYS A 38 -2.48 -4.38 1.20
CA LYS A 38 -3.45 -5.44 1.51
C LYS A 38 -3.44 -6.55 0.47
N ALA A 39 -3.34 -6.24 -0.82
CA ALA A 39 -3.26 -7.27 -1.87
C ALA A 39 -1.97 -8.11 -1.75
N ILE A 40 -0.85 -7.47 -1.42
CA ILE A 40 0.46 -8.12 -1.19
C ILE A 40 0.45 -8.99 0.06
N SER A 41 -0.26 -8.59 1.12
CA SER A 41 -0.29 -9.35 2.38
C SER A 41 -0.96 -10.72 2.26
N TYR A 42 -1.74 -10.95 1.20
CA TYR A 42 -2.38 -12.23 0.92
C TYR A 42 -1.45 -13.28 0.27
N ASP A 43 -0.16 -12.97 0.08
CA ASP A 43 0.81 -13.89 -0.54
C ASP A 43 0.34 -14.36 -1.94
N SER A 44 -0.25 -13.42 -2.69
CA SER A 44 -0.86 -13.69 -4.00
C SER A 44 0.21 -13.94 -5.06
N SER A 45 0.09 -15.03 -5.82
CA SER A 45 0.99 -15.30 -6.96
C SER A 45 0.72 -14.41 -8.20
N LEU A 46 -0.45 -13.79 -8.27
CA LEU A 46 -0.84 -12.86 -9.34
C LEU A 46 -1.77 -11.79 -8.75
N ILE A 47 -1.47 -10.53 -9.02
CA ILE A 47 -2.32 -9.38 -8.67
C ILE A 47 -2.70 -8.67 -9.97
N ILE A 48 -4.00 -8.58 -10.25
CA ILE A 48 -4.55 -7.81 -11.37
C ILE A 48 -5.08 -6.51 -10.78
N MET A 49 -4.65 -5.38 -11.35
CA MET A 49 -5.05 -4.05 -10.92
C MET A 49 -5.60 -3.29 -12.12
N ASP A 50 -6.70 -2.57 -11.92
CA ASP A 50 -7.28 -1.66 -12.91
C ASP A 50 -6.82 -0.23 -12.61
N GLU A 51 -6.15 0.41 -13.56
CA GLU A 51 -5.54 1.75 -13.46
C GLU A 51 -4.94 2.13 -12.08
N PRO A 52 -3.98 1.35 -11.54
CA PRO A 52 -3.51 1.53 -10.15
C PRO A 52 -2.75 2.83 -9.90
N THR A 53 -2.36 3.54 -10.96
CA THR A 53 -1.49 4.72 -10.90
C THR A 53 -2.24 6.04 -11.05
N SER A 54 -3.53 6.03 -11.40
CA SER A 54 -4.30 7.24 -11.74
C SER A 54 -4.42 8.24 -10.58
N ALA A 55 -4.34 7.76 -9.34
CA ALA A 55 -4.53 8.55 -8.13
C ALA A 55 -3.25 8.75 -7.29
N ILE A 56 -2.08 8.34 -7.80
CA ILE A 56 -0.79 8.43 -7.09
C ILE A 56 0.24 9.24 -7.89
N THR A 57 1.14 9.91 -7.18
CA THR A 57 2.21 10.75 -7.74
C THR A 57 3.34 9.90 -8.33
N GLU A 58 4.17 10.46 -9.20
CA GLU A 58 5.34 9.75 -9.78
C GLU A 58 6.26 9.12 -8.71
N ARG A 59 6.42 9.81 -7.58
CA ARG A 59 7.19 9.30 -6.44
C ARG A 59 6.57 8.03 -5.85
N GLU A 60 5.25 8.02 -5.68
CA GLU A 60 4.49 6.88 -5.14
C GLU A 60 4.42 5.73 -6.15
N VAL A 61 4.31 6.04 -7.45
CA VAL A 61 4.42 5.06 -8.55
C VAL A 61 5.79 4.38 -8.51
N ALA A 62 6.88 5.13 -8.39
CA ALA A 62 8.22 4.55 -8.28
C ALA A 62 8.35 3.65 -7.04
N GLN A 63 7.69 3.99 -5.94
CA GLN A 63 7.65 3.19 -4.73
C GLN A 63 6.85 1.89 -4.94
N LEU A 64 5.68 1.97 -5.58
CA LEU A 64 4.89 0.80 -5.98
C LEU A 64 5.71 -0.17 -6.84
N PHE A 65 6.39 0.32 -7.88
CA PHE A 65 7.22 -0.52 -8.75
C PHE A 65 8.40 -1.17 -8.02
N ARG A 66 8.95 -0.54 -6.97
CA ARG A 66 9.96 -1.16 -6.11
C ARG A 66 9.41 -2.34 -5.30
N MET A 67 8.13 -2.31 -4.92
CA MET A 67 7.50 -3.40 -4.15
C MET A 67 7.17 -4.63 -5.00
N ILE A 68 6.96 -4.43 -6.32
CA ILE A 68 6.59 -5.50 -7.26
C ILE A 68 7.82 -6.29 -7.74
N ARG A 69 9.01 -5.68 -7.71
CA ARG A 69 10.28 -6.31 -8.09
C ARG A 69 10.84 -7.19 -6.97
#